data_AF-A0A5C6N2N9-F1
#
_entry.id   AF-A0A5C6N2N9-F1
#
_cell.length_a   1.000
_cell.length_b   1.000
_cell.length_c   1.000
_cell.angle_alpha   90.00
_cell.angle_beta   90.00
_cell.angle_gamma   90.00
#
_symmetry.space_group_name_H-M   'P 1'
#
loop_
_entity.id
_entity.type
_entity.pdbx_description
1 polymer ?
#
loop_
_entity_poly.entity_id
_entity_poly.type
_entity_poly.pdbx_seq_one_letter_code
_entity_poly.pdbx_strand_id
1 'polypeptide(L)'
;MVQNVILVFFRRRLSQRPAVEELESRNILKQRNDQTEQEERREIKQRLNRKLNQRPTVDELRERKILIRFSDYVEVAKAQDYDRRADKPWTRLSAADKQTQSGPPGIAPELALIRTVVPSTGSDTEGAERVQEQRDGSSFIKQASDKVPPALARFLL
;
A
#
# COMPACT_ATOMS: atom_id res chain seq x y z
N MET A 1 -39.11 43.96 -21.43
CA MET A 1 -38.56 42.57 -21.41
C MET A 1 -37.81 42.23 -20.13
N VAL A 2 -37.01 43.15 -19.56
CA VAL A 2 -36.15 42.89 -18.39
C VAL A 2 -36.90 42.50 -17.11
N GLN A 3 -38.05 43.11 -16.83
CA GLN A 3 -38.88 42.82 -15.64
C GLN A 3 -39.40 41.37 -15.61
N ASN A 4 -39.74 40.80 -16.77
CA ASN A 4 -40.21 39.41 -16.88
C ASN A 4 -39.09 38.40 -16.63
N VAL A 5 -37.86 38.69 -17.05
CA VAL A 5 -36.71 37.80 -16.82
C VAL A 5 -36.39 37.70 -15.32
N ILE A 6 -36.41 38.83 -14.62
CA ILE A 6 -36.18 38.90 -13.18
C ILE A 6 -37.27 38.16 -12.41
N LEU A 7 -38.55 38.36 -12.78
CA LEU A 7 -39.68 37.64 -12.17
C LEU A 7 -39.57 36.13 -12.34
N VAL A 8 -39.24 35.65 -13.56
CA VAL A 8 -39.08 34.22 -13.84
C VAL A 8 -37.93 33.62 -13.03
N PHE A 9 -36.81 34.34 -12.91
CA PHE A 9 -35.67 33.91 -12.10
C PHE A 9 -36.03 33.76 -10.62
N PHE A 10 -36.65 34.78 -10.02
CA PHE A 10 -37.07 34.72 -8.61
C PHE A 10 -38.10 33.62 -8.36
N ARG A 11 -39.06 33.43 -9.26
CA ARG A 11 -40.07 32.37 -9.15
C ARG A 11 -39.44 30.98 -9.11
N ARG A 12 -38.43 30.72 -9.94
CA ARG A 12 -37.66 29.46 -9.94
C ARG A 12 -36.82 29.29 -8.66
N ARG A 13 -36.18 30.34 -8.17
CA ARG A 13 -35.36 30.30 -6.94
C ARG A 13 -36.21 30.07 -5.70
N LEU A 14 -37.37 30.71 -5.61
CA LEU A 14 -38.30 30.54 -4.50
C LEU A 14 -38.94 29.14 -4.49
N SER A 15 -39.25 28.56 -5.65
CA SER A 15 -39.77 27.18 -5.72
C SER A 15 -38.76 26.11 -5.29
N GLN A 16 -37.46 26.43 -5.34
CA GLN A 16 -36.37 25.51 -4.99
C GLN A 16 -35.72 25.89 -3.65
N ARG A 17 -36.38 26.74 -2.85
CA ARG A 17 -35.80 27.23 -1.60
C ARG A 17 -35.68 26.07 -0.60
N PRO A 18 -34.46 25.72 -0.14
CA PRO A 18 -34.25 24.68 0.85
C PRO A 18 -34.91 25.04 2.19
N ALA A 19 -35.27 24.02 2.97
CA ALA A 19 -35.74 24.22 4.34
C ALA A 19 -34.60 24.69 5.26
N VAL A 20 -34.94 25.37 6.35
CA VAL A 20 -33.96 25.87 7.32
C VAL A 20 -33.16 24.72 7.94
N GLU A 21 -33.83 23.64 8.34
CA GLU A 21 -33.22 22.43 8.90
C GLU A 21 -32.23 21.77 7.93
N GLU A 22 -32.51 21.83 6.62
CA GLU A 22 -31.62 21.28 5.58
C GLU A 22 -30.32 22.10 5.48
N LEU A 23 -30.42 23.43 5.58
CA LEU A 23 -29.25 24.32 5.58
C LEU A 23 -28.41 24.14 6.85
N GLU A 24 -29.04 23.90 7.99
CA GLU A 24 -28.36 23.61 9.26
C GLU A 24 -27.64 22.26 9.21
N SER A 25 -28.29 21.23 8.65
CA SER A 25 -27.70 19.91 8.44
C SER A 25 -26.49 19.97 7.50
N ARG A 26 -26.52 20.85 6.51
CA ARG A 26 -25.39 21.14 5.61
C ARG A 26 -24.35 22.10 6.18
N ASN A 27 -24.51 22.53 7.43
CA ASN A 27 -23.63 23.48 8.11
C ASN A 27 -23.54 24.87 7.43
N ILE A 28 -24.52 25.21 6.60
CA ILE A 28 -24.60 26.51 5.91
C ILE A 28 -25.20 27.55 6.85
N LEU A 29 -26.22 27.16 7.64
CA LEU A 29 -26.77 27.96 8.72
C LEU A 29 -26.29 27.40 10.06
N LYS A 30 -25.81 28.26 10.96
CA LYS A 30 -25.36 27.88 12.29
C LYS A 30 -26.46 28.18 13.31
N GLN A 31 -26.87 27.18 14.08
CA GLN A 31 -27.87 27.33 15.15
C GLN A 31 -27.30 27.98 16.42
N ARG A 32 -25.97 27.91 16.62
CA ARG A 32 -25.29 28.27 17.89
C ARG A 32 -24.59 29.62 17.81
N ASN A 33 -24.48 30.26 18.97
CA ASN A 33 -23.73 31.50 19.17
C ASN A 33 -22.22 31.27 18.99
N ASP A 34 -21.51 32.20 18.35
CA ASP A 34 -20.08 32.11 18.02
C ASP A 34 -19.23 31.83 19.27
N GLN A 35 -19.60 32.41 20.42
CA GLN A 35 -18.91 32.21 21.70
C GLN A 35 -18.95 30.74 22.16
N THR A 36 -20.12 30.09 22.03
CA THR A 36 -20.32 28.68 22.42
C THR A 36 -19.56 27.74 21.48
N GLU A 37 -19.56 28.01 20.17
CA GLU A 37 -18.79 27.22 19.21
C GLU A 37 -17.28 27.30 19.48
N GLN A 38 -16.78 28.48 19.87
CA GLN A 38 -15.38 28.65 20.27
C GLN A 38 -15.04 27.85 21.54
N GLU A 39 -15.93 27.83 22.52
CA GLU A 39 -15.75 27.03 23.74
C GLU A 39 -15.76 25.53 23.44
N GLU A 40 -16.76 25.04 22.71
CA GLU A 40 -16.82 23.64 22.25
C GLU A 40 -15.56 23.26 21.48
N ARG A 41 -15.08 24.12 20.59
CA ARG A 41 -13.86 23.88 19.82
C ARG A 41 -12.61 23.85 20.69
N ARG A 42 -12.53 24.68 21.73
CA ARG A 42 -11.45 24.65 22.73
C ARG A 42 -11.49 23.34 23.53
N GLU A 43 -12.65 22.92 23.99
CA GLU A 43 -12.82 21.67 24.73
C GLU A 43 -12.48 20.45 23.87
N ILE A 44 -12.95 20.40 22.63
CA ILE A 44 -12.62 19.33 21.68
C ILE A 44 -11.10 19.27 21.46
N LYS A 45 -10.46 20.43 21.27
CA LYS A 45 -9.00 20.51 21.10
C LYS A 45 -8.25 20.00 22.32
N GLN A 46 -8.67 20.40 23.52
CA GLN A 46 -8.06 19.94 24.78
C GLN A 46 -8.26 18.43 24.99
N ARG A 47 -9.48 17.93 24.77
CA ARG A 47 -9.80 16.49 24.87
C ARG A 47 -8.99 15.67 23.87
N LEU A 48 -8.86 16.15 22.64
CA LEU A 48 -8.05 15.50 21.61
C LEU A 48 -6.57 15.48 22.01
N ASN A 49 -6.02 16.60 22.48
CA ASN A 49 -4.63 16.67 22.91
C ASN A 49 -4.33 15.66 24.03
N ARG A 50 -5.20 15.58 25.04
CA ARG A 50 -5.09 14.57 26.10
C ARG A 50 -5.10 13.13 25.55
N LYS A 51 -5.99 12.82 24.61
CA LYS A 51 -6.06 11.49 23.97
C LYS A 51 -4.81 11.16 23.15
N LEU A 52 -4.25 12.13 22.44
CA LEU A 52 -3.03 11.94 21.65
C LEU A 52 -1.80 11.74 22.55
N ASN A 53 -1.73 12.43 23.68
CA ASN A 53 -0.63 12.27 24.64
C ASN A 53 -0.66 10.90 25.35
N GLN A 54 -1.85 10.33 25.53
CA GLN A 54 -2.05 9.01 26.14
C GLN A 54 -2.18 7.90 25.09
N ARG A 55 -1.67 8.13 23.88
CA ARG A 55 -1.76 7.15 22.80
C ARG A 55 -0.83 5.96 23.11
N PRO A 56 -1.33 4.72 23.09
CA PRO A 56 -0.51 3.54 23.33
C PRO A 56 0.53 3.37 22.22
N THR A 57 1.67 2.78 22.59
CA THR A 57 2.74 2.46 21.64
C THR A 57 2.36 1.28 20.74
N VAL A 58 3.07 1.13 19.62
CA VAL A 58 2.83 0.02 18.67
C VAL A 58 3.11 -1.34 19.34
N ASP A 59 4.15 -1.40 20.17
CA ASP A 59 4.53 -2.62 20.89
C ASP A 59 3.45 -3.06 21.88
N GLU A 60 2.86 -2.11 22.63
CA GLU A 60 1.73 -2.40 23.50
C GLU A 60 0.50 -2.93 22.74
N LEU A 61 0.25 -2.43 21.53
CA LEU A 61 -0.87 -2.92 20.70
C LEU A 61 -0.62 -4.33 20.17
N ARG A 62 0.64 -4.70 19.91
CA ARG A 62 1.04 -6.07 19.56
C ARG A 62 0.92 -7.02 20.75
N GLU A 63 1.36 -6.60 21.94
CA GLU A 63 1.23 -7.37 23.17
C GLU A 63 -0.24 -7.66 23.52
N ARG A 64 -1.11 -6.66 23.32
CA ARG A 64 -2.57 -6.81 23.49
C ARG A 64 -3.26 -7.56 22.34
N LYS A 65 -2.51 -8.07 21.35
CA LYS A 65 -3.02 -8.76 20.15
C LYS A 65 -4.07 -7.96 19.38
N ILE A 66 -3.93 -6.64 19.36
CA ILE A 66 -4.75 -5.73 18.54
C ILE A 66 -4.16 -5.63 17.13
N LEU A 67 -2.83 -5.55 17.02
CA LEU A 67 -2.09 -5.65 15.76
C LEU A 67 -1.65 -7.11 15.57
N ILE A 68 -2.45 -7.90 14.86
CA ILE A 68 -2.28 -9.36 14.78
C ILE A 68 -1.41 -9.74 13.58
N ARG A 69 -1.60 -9.08 12.43
CA ARG A 69 -0.89 -9.41 11.20
C ARG A 69 0.32 -8.51 11.02
N PHE A 70 1.32 -9.03 10.30
CA PHE A 70 2.53 -8.29 9.97
C PHE A 70 2.28 -7.02 9.16
N SER A 71 1.14 -6.93 8.46
CA SER A 71 0.76 -5.81 7.60
C SER A 71 -0.14 -4.75 8.27
N ASP A 72 -0.66 -4.99 9.47
CA ASP A 72 -1.66 -4.09 10.10
C ASP A 72 -1.04 -2.74 10.51
N TYR A 73 0.29 -2.68 10.64
CA TYR A 73 1.04 -1.46 10.85
C TYR A 73 2.38 -1.54 10.11
N VAL A 74 2.65 -0.55 9.24
CA VAL A 74 3.90 -0.39 8.51
C VAL A 74 4.40 1.03 8.71
N GLU A 75 5.63 1.17 9.18
CA GLU A 75 6.25 2.47 9.37
C GLU A 75 6.60 3.08 8.00
N VAL A 76 6.16 4.31 7.79
CA VAL A 76 6.48 5.08 6.58
C VAL A 76 7.56 6.10 6.93
N ALA A 77 8.77 5.85 6.44
CA ALA A 77 9.85 6.83 6.49
C ALA A 77 9.88 7.66 5.21
N LYS A 78 10.29 8.93 5.32
CA LYS A 78 10.55 9.77 4.15
C LYS A 78 11.78 9.21 3.42
N ALA A 79 11.65 8.95 2.13
CA ALA A 79 12.80 8.62 1.29
C ALA A 79 13.66 9.87 1.08
N GLN A 80 14.97 9.68 0.89
CA GLN A 80 15.82 10.78 0.44
C GLN A 80 15.60 11.05 -1.05
N ASP A 81 15.37 12.33 -1.37
CA ASP A 81 15.16 12.85 -2.72
C ASP A 81 16.50 13.28 -3.34
N TYR A 82 17.36 12.32 -3.64
CA TYR A 82 18.60 12.56 -4.39
C TYR A 82 18.53 11.94 -5.79
N ASP A 83 19.37 12.45 -6.69
CA ASP A 83 19.48 11.90 -8.04
C ASP A 83 20.08 10.48 -7.99
N ARG A 84 19.25 9.48 -8.29
CA ARG A 84 19.64 8.05 -8.34
C ARG A 84 20.08 7.62 -9.74
N ARG A 85 20.27 8.57 -10.66
CA ARG A 85 20.73 8.27 -12.02
C ARG A 85 22.20 7.88 -11.96
N ALA A 86 22.46 6.60 -12.17
CA ALA A 86 23.77 6.07 -12.45
C ALA A 86 23.88 5.71 -13.94
N ASP A 87 25.09 5.78 -14.48
CA ASP A 87 25.35 5.25 -15.81
C ASP A 87 25.14 3.73 -15.81
N LYS A 88 24.64 3.21 -16.94
CA LYS A 88 24.29 1.79 -17.13
C LYS A 88 25.28 1.19 -18.12
N PRO A 89 26.52 0.91 -17.72
CA PRO A 89 27.58 0.55 -18.66
C PRO A 89 27.24 -0.69 -19.48
N TRP A 90 26.40 -1.59 -18.95
CA TRP A 90 25.90 -2.77 -19.65
C TRP A 90 25.06 -2.45 -20.90
N THR A 91 24.48 -1.25 -21.00
CA THR A 91 23.72 -0.82 -22.18
C THR A 91 24.62 -0.56 -23.39
N ARG A 92 25.93 -0.38 -23.18
CA ARG A 92 26.90 -0.14 -24.26
C ARG A 92 27.65 -1.40 -24.73
N LEU A 93 27.37 -2.57 -24.14
CA LEU A 93 28.03 -3.82 -24.49
C LEU A 93 27.49 -4.40 -25.81
N SER A 94 28.36 -4.55 -26.81
CA SER A 94 28.08 -5.25 -28.07
C SER A 94 28.13 -6.78 -27.91
N ALA A 95 27.70 -7.51 -28.94
CA ALA A 95 27.82 -8.97 -28.95
C ALA A 95 29.28 -9.43 -28.83
N ALA A 96 30.25 -8.70 -29.40
CA ALA A 96 31.67 -9.00 -29.27
C ALA A 96 32.14 -8.81 -27.81
N ASP A 97 31.75 -7.71 -27.15
CA ASP A 97 32.13 -7.42 -25.76
C ASP A 97 31.58 -8.46 -24.77
N LYS A 98 30.45 -9.09 -25.11
CA LYS A 98 29.85 -10.20 -24.35
C LYS A 98 30.58 -11.54 -24.59
N GLN A 99 31.20 -11.72 -25.75
CA GLN A 99 31.95 -12.94 -26.11
C GLN A 99 33.41 -12.87 -25.61
N THR A 100 33.96 -11.67 -25.41
CA THR A 100 35.32 -11.43 -24.87
C THR A 100 35.44 -11.63 -23.34
N GLN A 101 34.55 -12.42 -22.73
CA GLN A 101 34.86 -13.13 -21.47
C GLN A 101 35.76 -14.36 -21.71
N SER A 102 36.37 -14.47 -22.90
CA SER A 102 37.65 -15.14 -23.15
C SER A 102 38.79 -14.12 -23.23
N GLY A 103 39.21 -13.61 -22.06
CA GLY A 103 40.53 -13.04 -21.69
C GLY A 103 41.32 -12.09 -22.63
N PRO A 104 41.91 -10.99 -22.12
CA PRO A 104 43.04 -10.36 -22.80
C PRO A 104 44.26 -11.31 -22.80
N PRO A 105 45.04 -11.40 -23.89
CA PRO A 105 46.25 -12.20 -23.91
C PRO A 105 47.31 -11.48 -23.07
N GLY A 106 47.55 -11.94 -21.84
CA GLY A 106 48.72 -11.49 -21.10
C GLY A 106 48.68 -11.51 -19.57
N ILE A 107 47.54 -11.78 -18.93
CA ILE A 107 47.51 -11.93 -17.46
C ILE A 107 46.72 -13.19 -17.12
N ALA A 108 47.47 -14.21 -16.71
CA ALA A 108 47.00 -15.54 -16.35
C ALA A 108 46.24 -15.53 -14.99
N PRO A 109 45.68 -16.66 -14.53
CA PRO A 109 44.30 -16.80 -14.09
C PRO A 109 44.19 -16.82 -12.55
N GLU A 110 43.66 -15.77 -11.93
CA GLU A 110 43.35 -15.82 -10.49
C GLU A 110 41.87 -16.13 -10.20
N LEU A 111 40.97 -15.95 -11.17
CA LEU A 111 39.52 -16.13 -10.94
C LEU A 111 38.96 -17.48 -11.39
N ALA A 112 39.80 -18.39 -11.88
CA ALA A 112 39.39 -19.76 -12.23
C ALA A 112 39.26 -20.70 -10.99
N LEU A 113 39.51 -20.20 -9.78
CA LEU A 113 39.51 -21.01 -8.56
C LEU A 113 38.21 -20.92 -7.73
N ILE A 114 37.25 -20.05 -8.07
CA ILE A 114 36.10 -19.77 -7.18
C ILE A 114 34.88 -20.70 -7.43
N ARG A 115 34.89 -21.57 -8.45
CA ARG A 115 33.73 -22.46 -8.74
C ARG A 115 33.95 -23.96 -8.50
N THR A 116 35.11 -24.41 -8.01
CA THR A 116 35.34 -25.86 -7.80
C THR A 116 36.17 -26.16 -6.56
N VAL A 117 35.61 -25.96 -5.37
CA VAL A 117 35.97 -26.74 -4.17
C VAL A 117 34.72 -26.94 -3.30
N VAL A 118 33.97 -28.01 -3.56
CA VAL A 118 33.22 -28.74 -2.52
C VAL A 118 33.64 -30.21 -2.67
N PRO A 119 34.44 -30.77 -1.76
CA PRO A 119 34.77 -32.18 -1.79
C PRO A 119 33.60 -32.97 -1.19
N SER A 120 32.99 -33.84 -1.99
CA SER A 120 32.19 -34.96 -1.50
C SER A 120 33.12 -35.96 -0.79
N THR A 121 33.00 -36.07 0.52
CA THR A 121 33.36 -37.31 1.24
C THR A 121 32.09 -38.15 1.33
N GLY A 122 32.07 -39.26 0.57
CA GLY A 122 31.06 -40.30 0.72
C GLY A 122 31.35 -41.14 1.95
N SER A 123 30.31 -41.39 2.74
CA SER A 123 30.19 -42.59 3.57
C SER A 123 28.73 -43.02 3.53
N ASP A 124 28.56 -44.23 3.02
CA ASP A 124 27.53 -45.20 3.37
C ASP A 124 26.12 -45.00 2.80
N THR A 125 25.86 -45.89 1.84
CA THR A 125 24.57 -46.33 1.33
C THR A 125 23.71 -46.87 2.46
N GLU A 126 22.52 -46.29 2.67
CA GLU A 126 21.34 -47.06 3.09
C GLU A 126 20.05 -46.30 2.77
N GLY A 127 19.00 -47.07 2.50
CA GLY A 127 17.80 -46.72 1.72
C GLY A 127 17.11 -45.38 2.02
N ALA A 128 16.78 -44.66 0.96
CA ALA A 128 15.65 -43.75 0.95
C ALA A 128 14.92 -43.85 -0.39
N GLU A 129 13.64 -44.13 -0.26
CA GLU A 129 12.63 -44.48 -1.24
C GLU A 129 12.53 -43.49 -2.41
N ARG A 130 12.51 -44.01 -3.63
CA ARG A 130 12.35 -43.24 -4.87
C ARG A 130 10.89 -42.85 -5.04
N VAL A 131 10.43 -41.79 -4.37
CA VAL A 131 9.15 -41.16 -4.67
C VAL A 131 9.31 -40.33 -5.94
N GLN A 132 8.72 -40.80 -7.04
CA GLN A 132 8.55 -40.00 -8.26
C GLN A 132 7.57 -38.86 -7.97
N GLU A 133 8.10 -37.69 -7.60
CA GLU A 133 7.35 -36.45 -7.58
C GLU A 133 7.15 -35.98 -9.02
N GLN A 134 6.00 -36.34 -9.60
CA GLN A 134 5.51 -35.74 -10.83
C GLN A 134 5.35 -34.24 -10.59
N ARG A 135 6.18 -33.45 -11.26
CA ARG A 135 6.06 -32.00 -11.32
C ARG A 135 4.87 -31.62 -12.21
N ASP A 136 3.67 -31.68 -11.67
CA ASP A 136 2.51 -30.98 -12.24
C ASP A 136 2.57 -29.50 -11.83
N GLY A 137 3.58 -28.80 -12.33
CA GLY A 137 3.80 -27.37 -12.14
C GLY A 137 2.85 -26.49 -12.95
N SER A 138 1.59 -26.87 -13.13
CA SER A 138 0.61 -26.10 -13.90
C SER A 138 -0.76 -25.91 -13.23
N SER A 139 -0.95 -26.37 -11.99
CA SER A 139 -2.29 -26.37 -11.36
C SER A 139 -2.48 -25.33 -10.25
N PHE A 140 -1.43 -24.60 -9.82
CA PHE A 140 -1.50 -23.75 -8.62
C PHE A 140 -1.93 -22.28 -8.87
N ILE A 141 -2.15 -21.87 -10.12
CA ILE A 141 -2.69 -20.53 -10.44
C ILE A 141 -3.96 -20.66 -11.27
N LYS A 142 -4.97 -21.43 -10.83
CA LYS A 142 -6.34 -21.33 -11.37
C LYS A 142 -7.48 -21.63 -10.38
N GLN A 143 -7.26 -21.60 -9.06
CA GLN A 143 -8.34 -21.97 -8.14
C GLN A 143 -8.38 -21.13 -6.87
N ALA A 144 -8.75 -19.85 -7.04
CA ALA A 144 -9.29 -19.04 -5.95
C ALA A 144 -10.34 -18.04 -6.47
N SER A 145 -11.16 -18.44 -7.45
CA SER A 145 -12.33 -17.65 -7.89
C SER A 145 -13.68 -18.22 -7.43
N ASP A 146 -13.72 -19.35 -6.73
CA ASP A 146 -14.98 -20.03 -6.38
C ASP A 146 -15.15 -20.29 -4.88
N LYS A 147 -15.07 -19.25 -4.05
CA LYS A 147 -15.49 -19.36 -2.64
C LYS A 147 -16.13 -18.09 -2.07
N VAL A 148 -17.00 -17.46 -2.86
CA VAL A 148 -18.03 -16.57 -2.30
C VAL A 148 -19.34 -17.35 -2.24
N PRO A 149 -19.86 -17.70 -1.06
CA PRO A 149 -21.18 -18.31 -0.96
C PRO A 149 -22.24 -17.32 -1.51
N PRO A 150 -23.24 -17.78 -2.28
CA PRO A 150 -24.20 -16.92 -2.99
C PRO A 150 -25.09 -16.07 -2.08
N ALA A 151 -25.05 -16.26 -0.76
CA ALA A 151 -25.85 -15.53 0.20
C ALA A 151 -25.38 -14.10 0.52
N LEU A 152 -24.20 -13.68 0.04
CA LEU A 152 -23.65 -12.34 0.33
C LEU A 152 -23.57 -11.40 -0.89
N ALA A 153 -24.08 -11.81 -2.06
CA ALA A 153 -24.11 -10.98 -3.26
C ALA A 153 -25.28 -9.98 -3.30
N ARG A 154 -25.69 -9.42 -2.15
CA ARG A 154 -26.86 -8.51 -2.07
C ARG A 154 -26.64 -7.26 -1.22
N PHE A 155 -25.40 -6.75 -1.15
CA PHE A 155 -25.10 -5.53 -0.41
C PHE A 155 -24.07 -4.60 -1.10
N LEU A 156 -24.02 -4.59 -2.42
CA LEU A 156 -23.33 -3.55 -3.19
C LEU A 156 -24.13 -3.16 -4.44
N LEU A 157 -25.16 -2.35 -4.22
CA LEU A 157 -25.64 -1.32 -5.15
C LEU A 157 -26.06 -0.11 -4.31
#